data_AF-A0A1I0EBP3-F1
#
_entry.id   AF-A0A1I0EBP3-F1
#
_cell.length_a   1.000
_cell.length_b   1.000
_cell.length_c   1.000
_cell.angle_alpha   90.00
_cell.angle_beta   90.00
_cell.angle_gamma   90.00
#
_symmetry.space_group_name_H-M   'P 1'
#
loop_
_entity.id
_entity.type
_entity.pdbx_description
1 polymer ?
#
loop_
_entity_poly.entity_id
_entity_poly.type
_entity_poly.pdbx_seq_one_letter_code
_entity_poly.pdbx_strand_id
1 'polypeptide(L)'
;MGAVSIDIHEKERKLDETYALDSPEGVRLLLSDYHALVKRQYDGDTDAIVILADLAHAIDKARLTWRQKSALHYVFIEDWTQEQTGEALGIAQKNVSTLIDRALLNIAEVFEYWARHDEGYRLTYGEAETE
;
A
#
# COMPACT_ATOMS: atom_id res chain seq x y z
N MET A 1 24.84 -11.66 23.71
CA MET A 1 23.58 -11.31 23.02
C MET A 1 23.96 -10.94 21.60
N GLY A 2 23.64 -11.80 20.64
CA GLY A 2 24.02 -11.60 19.25
C GLY A 2 23.22 -10.43 18.68
N ALA A 3 23.91 -9.38 18.26
CA ALA A 3 23.32 -8.34 17.44
C ALA A 3 23.05 -8.97 16.07
N VAL A 4 21.81 -9.43 15.86
CA VAL A 4 21.33 -9.72 14.51
C VAL A 4 21.21 -8.36 13.85
N SER A 5 22.20 -8.02 13.03
CA SER A 5 22.11 -6.90 12.10
C SER A 5 21.06 -7.30 11.06
N ILE A 6 19.79 -7.07 11.37
CA ILE A 6 18.72 -7.16 10.39
C ILE A 6 19.04 -6.04 9.40
N ASP A 7 19.52 -6.42 8.22
CA ASP A 7 19.74 -5.51 7.12
C ASP A 7 18.34 -5.03 6.65
N ILE A 8 17.95 -3.87 7.16
CA ILE A 8 16.63 -3.28 6.94
C ILE A 8 16.41 -3.06 5.42
N HIS A 9 17.48 -2.75 4.69
CA HIS A 9 17.47 -2.43 3.26
C HIS A 9 17.46 -3.65 2.33
N GLU A 10 17.71 -4.87 2.82
CA GLU A 10 17.56 -6.08 2.00
C GLU A 10 16.08 -6.48 1.87
N LYS A 11 15.31 -6.27 2.93
CA LYS A 11 13.89 -6.65 2.98
C LYS A 11 13.02 -5.67 2.20
N GLU A 12 13.27 -4.37 2.35
CA GLU A 12 12.62 -3.30 1.57
C GLU A 12 12.74 -3.56 0.05
N ARG A 13 13.88 -4.07 -0.41
CA ARG A 13 14.13 -4.47 -1.81
C ARG A 13 13.21 -5.56 -2.35
N LYS A 14 12.91 -6.59 -1.55
CA LYS A 14 12.02 -7.69 -1.98
C LYS A 14 10.57 -7.25 -2.10
N LEU A 15 10.19 -6.20 -1.38
CA LEU A 15 8.84 -5.67 -1.39
C LEU A 15 8.57 -4.90 -2.68
N ASP A 16 9.51 -4.06 -3.09
CA ASP A 16 9.46 -3.36 -4.38
C ASP A 16 9.50 -4.33 -5.56
N GLU A 17 10.26 -5.42 -5.46
CA GLU A 17 10.26 -6.46 -6.50
C GLU A 17 8.91 -7.17 -6.63
N THR A 18 8.12 -7.25 -5.55
CA THR A 18 6.84 -7.98 -5.54
C THR A 18 5.66 -7.07 -5.91
N TYR A 19 5.65 -5.85 -5.39
CA TYR A 19 4.59 -4.88 -5.58
C TYR A 19 5.23 -3.59 -6.06
N ALA A 20 4.90 -3.14 -7.28
CA ALA A 20 5.38 -1.86 -7.80
C ALA A 20 4.74 -0.69 -7.02
N LEU A 21 5.19 -0.42 -5.79
CA LEU A 21 4.52 0.45 -4.81
C LEU A 21 4.53 1.94 -5.19
N ASP A 22 5.40 2.33 -6.13
CA ASP A 22 5.38 3.64 -6.79
C ASP A 22 4.21 3.80 -7.79
N SER A 23 3.44 2.74 -8.03
CA SER A 23 2.24 2.75 -8.88
C SER A 23 0.94 2.50 -8.11
N PRO A 24 -0.18 3.15 -8.50
CA PRO A 24 -1.49 2.88 -7.91
C PRO A 24 -1.92 1.41 -8.00
N GLU A 25 -1.53 0.73 -9.08
CA GLU A 25 -1.81 -0.68 -9.33
C GLU A 25 -1.07 -1.59 -8.34
N GLY A 26 0.20 -1.29 -8.05
CA GLY A 26 0.98 -2.02 -7.04
C GLY A 26 0.42 -1.83 -5.63
N VAL A 27 0.03 -0.61 -5.28
CA VAL A 27 -0.66 -0.34 -4.00
C VAL A 27 -2.00 -1.08 -3.91
N ARG A 28 -2.76 -1.13 -5.00
CA ARG A 28 -4.02 -1.91 -5.04
C ARG A 28 -3.77 -3.40 -4.82
N LEU A 29 -2.75 -3.95 -5.46
CA LEU A 29 -2.39 -5.35 -5.30
C LEU A 29 -2.01 -5.65 -3.85
N LEU A 30 -1.19 -4.79 -3.25
CA LEU A 30 -0.81 -4.89 -1.84
C LEU A 30 -2.03 -4.85 -0.91
N LEU A 31 -2.96 -3.91 -1.10
CA LEU A 31 -4.20 -3.83 -0.32
C LEU A 31 -5.12 -5.03 -0.54
N SER A 32 -5.13 -5.62 -1.73
CA SER A 32 -5.91 -6.85 -2.00
C SER A 32 -5.36 -8.06 -1.23
N ASP A 33 -4.04 -8.07 -0.99
CA ASP A 33 -3.36 -9.11 -0.19
C ASP A 33 -3.40 -8.83 1.33
N TYR A 34 -4.07 -7.75 1.76
CA TYR A 34 -4.07 -7.29 3.15
C TYR A 34 -4.39 -8.40 4.16
N HIS A 35 -5.47 -9.16 3.92
CA HIS A 35 -5.85 -10.26 4.82
C HIS A 35 -4.82 -11.39 4.87
N ALA A 36 -4.16 -11.69 3.76
CA ALA A 36 -3.10 -12.69 3.70
C ALA A 36 -1.86 -12.22 4.47
N LEU A 37 -1.49 -10.94 4.34
CA LEU A 37 -0.40 -10.33 5.09
C LEU A 37 -0.68 -10.29 6.59
N VAL A 38 -1.90 -9.91 7.00
CA VAL A 38 -2.30 -9.92 8.41
C VAL A 38 -2.18 -11.34 9.00
N LYS A 39 -2.62 -12.37 8.26
CA LYS A 39 -2.46 -13.76 8.69
C LYS A 39 -0.98 -14.12 8.87
N ARG A 40 -0.13 -13.79 7.90
CA ARG A 40 1.32 -14.02 7.97
C ARG A 40 1.96 -13.29 9.17
N GLN A 41 1.54 -12.07 9.46
CA GLN A 41 1.96 -11.33 10.65
C GLN A 41 1.64 -12.11 11.94
N TYR A 42 0.44 -12.67 12.06
CA TYR A 42 0.08 -13.50 13.23
C TYR A 42 0.89 -14.79 13.32
N ASP A 43 1.35 -15.32 12.19
CA ASP A 43 2.27 -16.47 12.13
C ASP A 43 3.73 -16.08 12.45
N GLY A 44 3.99 -14.80 12.75
CA GLY A 44 5.32 -14.29 13.14
C GLY A 44 6.20 -13.89 11.95
N ASP A 45 5.63 -13.78 10.75
CA ASP A 45 6.35 -13.32 9.56
C ASP A 45 6.71 -11.84 9.73
N THR A 46 7.99 -11.58 9.98
CA THR A 46 8.51 -10.24 10.19
C THR A 46 8.42 -9.39 8.92
N ASP A 47 8.48 -10.00 7.73
CA ASP A 47 8.40 -9.26 6.48
C ASP A 47 6.97 -8.74 6.29
N ALA A 48 5.96 -9.57 6.58
CA ALA A 48 4.56 -9.13 6.56
C ALA A 48 4.28 -8.00 7.57
N ILE A 49 4.90 -8.04 8.76
CA ILE A 49 4.77 -6.98 9.77
C ILE A 49 5.33 -5.64 9.24
N VAL A 50 6.51 -5.66 8.63
CA VAL A 50 7.17 -4.47 8.09
C VAL A 50 6.30 -3.86 6.99
N ILE A 51 5.88 -4.65 6.00
CA ILE A 51 5.00 -4.19 4.90
C ILE A 51 3.74 -3.52 5.45
N LEU A 52 3.07 -4.15 6.42
CA LEU A 52 1.83 -3.60 6.99
C LEU A 52 2.09 -2.30 7.75
N ALA A 53 3.24 -2.18 8.42
CA ALA A 53 3.64 -0.96 9.10
C ALA A 53 3.91 0.18 8.10
N ASP A 54 4.61 -0.12 7.00
CA ASP A 54 4.91 0.86 5.96
C ASP A 54 3.66 1.30 5.22
N LEU A 55 2.77 0.38 4.87
CA LEU A 55 1.45 0.69 4.30
C LEU A 55 0.64 1.60 5.23
N ALA A 56 0.61 1.30 6.53
CA ALA A 56 -0.11 2.13 7.51
C ALA A 56 0.49 3.54 7.59
N HIS A 57 1.82 3.65 7.56
CA HIS A 57 2.51 4.94 7.55
C HIS A 57 2.26 5.72 6.25
N ALA A 58 2.27 5.04 5.10
CA ALA A 58 1.98 5.66 3.80
C ALA A 58 0.54 6.21 3.75
N ILE A 59 -0.45 5.44 4.25
CA ILE A 59 -1.85 5.88 4.36
C ILE A 59 -2.00 7.12 5.25
N ASP A 60 -1.23 7.21 6.35
CA ASP A 60 -1.24 8.39 7.23
C ASP A 60 -0.66 9.63 6.52
N LYS A 61 0.43 9.46 5.77
CA LYS A 61 1.11 10.52 5.02
C LYS A 61 0.40 10.94 3.74
N ALA A 62 -0.42 10.07 3.14
CA ALA A 62 -1.12 10.30 1.87
C ALA A 62 -2.22 11.38 1.94
N ARG A 63 -2.44 12.00 3.11
CA ARG A 63 -3.42 13.10 3.35
C ARG A 63 -4.80 12.80 2.77
N LEU A 64 -5.23 11.54 2.87
CA LEU A 64 -6.51 11.09 2.35
C LEU A 64 -7.67 11.79 3.07
N THR A 65 -8.67 12.20 2.30
CA THR A 65 -9.94 12.69 2.84
C THR A 65 -10.65 11.58 3.61
N TRP A 66 -11.55 11.95 4.54
CA TRP A 66 -12.35 10.97 5.27
C TRP A 66 -13.06 9.98 4.34
N ARG A 67 -13.66 10.46 3.23
CA ARG A 67 -14.36 9.59 2.26
C ARG A 67 -13.42 8.61 1.56
N GLN A 68 -12.20 9.03 1.23
CA GLN A 68 -11.19 8.14 0.65
C GLN A 68 -10.75 7.06 1.64
N LYS A 69 -10.48 7.45 2.89
CA LYS A 69 -10.13 6.49 3.95
C LYS A 69 -11.25 5.47 4.19
N SER A 70 -12.50 5.94 4.28
CA SER A 70 -13.65 5.05 4.43
C SER A 70 -13.85 4.11 3.25
N ALA A 71 -13.71 4.60 2.02
CA ALA A 71 -13.84 3.76 0.83
C ALA A 71 -12.76 2.66 0.78
N LEU A 72 -11.51 2.97 1.12
CA LEU A 72 -10.45 1.97 1.22
C LEU A 72 -10.75 0.93 2.31
N HIS A 73 -11.15 1.39 3.49
CA HIS A 73 -11.44 0.50 4.61
C HIS A 73 -12.59 -0.46 4.29
N TYR A 74 -13.71 0.04 3.78
CA TYR A 74 -14.86 -0.81 3.47
C TYR A 74 -14.53 -1.84 2.38
N VAL A 75 -13.81 -1.45 1.33
CA VAL A 75 -13.54 -2.37 0.21
C VAL A 75 -12.43 -3.38 0.51
N PHE A 76 -11.33 -2.95 1.13
CA PHE A 76 -10.14 -3.81 1.29
C PHE A 76 -9.98 -4.45 2.67
N ILE A 77 -10.67 -3.94 3.70
CA ILE A 77 -10.58 -4.48 5.07
C ILE A 77 -11.87 -5.18 5.47
N GLU A 78 -13.03 -4.66 5.06
CA GLU A 78 -14.33 -5.26 5.38
C GLU A 78 -14.88 -6.11 4.22
N ASP A 79 -14.15 -6.22 3.10
CA ASP A 79 -14.55 -6.95 1.88
C ASP A 79 -15.93 -6.53 1.32
N TRP A 80 -16.35 -5.28 1.53
CA TRP A 80 -17.60 -4.76 0.98
C TRP A 80 -17.48 -4.54 -0.53
N THR A 81 -18.58 -4.75 -1.25
CA THR A 81 -18.65 -4.35 -2.65
C THR A 81 -18.64 -2.82 -2.77
N GLN A 82 -18.26 -2.31 -3.95
CA GLN A 82 -18.35 -0.87 -4.23
C GLN A 82 -19.80 -0.36 -4.17
N GLU A 83 -20.78 -1.22 -4.41
CA GLU A 83 -22.20 -0.88 -4.31
C GLU A 83 -22.58 -0.65 -2.85
N GLN A 84 -22.31 -1.61 -1.96
CA GLN A 84 -22.52 -1.49 -0.51
C GLN A 84 -21.78 -0.28 0.07
N THR A 85 -20.54 -0.06 -0.37
CA THR A 85 -19.73 1.09 0.02
C THR A 85 -20.36 2.41 -0.44
N GLY A 86 -20.91 2.46 -1.65
CA GLY A 86 -21.60 3.63 -2.19
C GLY A 86 -22.85 3.97 -1.39
N GLU A 87 -23.65 2.95 -1.08
CA GLU A 87 -24.84 3.09 -0.23
C GLU A 87 -24.47 3.64 1.15
N ALA A 88 -23.46 3.06 1.81
CA ALA A 88 -23.01 3.49 3.13
C ALA A 88 -22.47 4.93 3.14
N LEU A 89 -21.82 5.36 2.06
CA LEU A 89 -21.26 6.71 1.91
C LEU A 89 -22.26 7.73 1.33
N GLY A 90 -23.45 7.28 0.93
CA GLY A 90 -24.47 8.13 0.29
C GLY A 90 -24.05 8.66 -1.09
N ILE A 91 -23.29 7.87 -1.85
CA ILE A 91 -22.79 8.23 -3.18
C ILE A 91 -23.04 7.11 -4.20
N ALA A 92 -23.02 7.46 -5.49
CA ALA A 92 -23.09 6.44 -6.53
C ALA A 92 -21.88 5.50 -6.50
N GLN A 93 -22.07 4.22 -6.80
CA GLN A 93 -21.01 3.20 -6.89
C GLN A 93 -19.80 3.67 -7.72
N LYS A 94 -20.04 4.30 -8.89
CA LYS A 94 -18.96 4.83 -9.74
C LYS A 94 -18.06 5.85 -9.02
N ASN A 95 -18.62 6.63 -8.08
CA ASN A 95 -17.85 7.61 -7.32
C ASN A 95 -16.96 6.93 -6.27
N VAL A 96 -17.33 5.73 -5.79
CA VAL A 96 -16.48 4.91 -4.92
C VAL A 96 -15.19 4.52 -5.65
N SER A 97 -15.30 4.05 -6.90
CA SER A 97 -14.12 3.77 -7.73
C SER A 97 -13.21 5.00 -7.81
N THR A 98 -13.76 6.18 -8.13
CA THR A 98 -12.97 7.43 -8.20
C THR A 98 -12.31 7.80 -6.86
N LEU A 99 -12.97 7.55 -5.73
CA LEU A 99 -12.38 7.77 -4.41
C LEU A 99 -11.21 6.83 -4.16
N ILE A 100 -11.37 5.54 -4.49
CA ILE A 100 -10.33 4.53 -4.35
C ILE A 100 -9.15 4.84 -5.26
N ASP A 101 -9.38 5.10 -6.55
CA ASP A 101 -8.33 5.39 -7.53
C ASP A 101 -7.48 6.59 -7.08
N ARG A 102 -8.11 7.66 -6.61
CA ARG A 102 -7.40 8.82 -6.05
C ARG A 102 -6.66 8.51 -4.76
N ALA A 103 -7.22 7.64 -3.91
CA ALA A 103 -6.57 7.26 -2.67
C ALA A 103 -5.31 6.43 -2.93
N LEU A 104 -5.39 5.48 -3.88
CA LEU A 104 -4.27 4.66 -4.33
C LEU A 104 -3.16 5.52 -4.92
N LEU A 105 -3.50 6.49 -5.78
CA LEU A 105 -2.53 7.44 -6.33
C LEU A 105 -1.80 8.21 -5.23
N ASN A 106 -2.54 8.79 -4.28
CA ASN A 106 -1.91 9.54 -3.19
C ASN A 106 -1.01 8.68 -2.29
N ILE A 107 -1.33 7.38 -2.11
CA ILE A 107 -0.48 6.45 -1.37
C ILE A 107 0.78 6.10 -2.18
N ALA A 108 0.62 5.83 -3.47
CA ALA A 108 1.73 5.55 -4.38
C ALA A 108 2.71 6.74 -4.45
N GLU A 109 2.21 7.98 -4.46
CA GLU A 109 3.05 9.19 -4.40
C GLU A 109 3.91 9.25 -3.11
N VAL A 110 3.44 8.69 -1.99
CA VAL A 110 4.24 8.61 -0.76
C VAL A 110 5.37 7.59 -0.91
N PHE A 111 5.07 6.40 -1.43
CA PHE A 111 6.10 5.40 -1.69
C PHE A 111 7.12 5.89 -2.73
N GLU A 112 6.66 6.54 -3.79
CA GLU A 112 7.51 7.17 -4.79
C GLU A 112 8.41 8.26 -4.17
N TYR A 113 7.87 9.06 -3.25
CA TYR A 113 8.64 10.05 -2.49
C TYR A 113 9.73 9.39 -1.65
N TRP A 114 9.39 8.34 -0.88
CA TRP A 114 10.36 7.57 -0.08
C TRP A 114 11.45 6.94 -0.96
N ALA A 115 11.07 6.39 -2.12
CA ALA A 115 12.01 5.82 -3.08
C ALA A 115 13.02 6.84 -3.61
N ARG A 116 12.57 8.07 -3.88
CA ARG A 116 13.43 9.16 -4.34
C ARG A 116 14.38 9.70 -3.26
N HIS A 117 14.06 9.52 -1.98
CA HIS A 117 14.83 10.07 -0.86
C HIS A 117 15.72 9.04 -0.17
N ASP A 118 15.95 7.88 -0.84
CA ASP A 118 16.83 6.80 -0.36
C ASP A 118 16.41 6.25 1.00
N GLU A 119 15.10 6.29 1.31
CA GLU A 119 14.50 5.69 2.50
C GLU A 119 14.23 4.18 2.30
N GLY A 120 14.94 3.54 1.38
CA GLY A 120 14.89 2.07 1.18
C GLY A 120 14.05 1.56 0.02
N TYR A 121 13.32 2.42 -0.70
CA TYR A 121 12.45 2.04 -1.81
C TYR A 121 13.09 2.35 -3.19
N ARG A 122 12.71 1.63 -4.26
CA ARG A 122 13.14 1.85 -5.64
C ARG A 122 11.95 2.19 -6.55
N LEU A 123 12.18 3.13 -7.47
CA LEU A 123 11.25 3.39 -8.56
C LEU A 123 11.21 2.18 -9.50
N THR A 124 10.02 1.67 -9.80
CA THR A 124 9.85 0.59 -10.78
C THR A 124 9.79 1.12 -12.21
N TYR A 125 9.50 2.42 -12.38
CA TYR A 125 9.70 3.13 -13.64
C TYR A 125 11.11 3.73 -13.71
N GLY A 126 12.03 3.00 -14.37
CA GLY A 126 13.38 3.49 -14.61
C GLY A 126 14.37 2.53 -15.28
N GLU A 127 14.10 1.22 -15.35
CA GLU A 127 15.00 0.26 -16.01
C GLU A 127 14.75 0.11 -17.53
N ALA A 128 14.40 1.21 -18.20
CA ALA A 128 14.46 1.28 -19.66
C ALA A 128 15.48 2.37 -20.04
N GLU A 129 16.58 1.92 -20.66
CA GLU A 129 17.63 2.69 -21.32
C GLU A 129 18.79 3.20 -20.46
N THR A 130 19.76 2.32 -20.21
CA THR A 130 21.16 2.57 -20.57
C THR A 130 21.90 1.23 -20.78
N GLU A 131 21.90 0.71 -22.01
CA GLU A 131 23.13 0.29 -22.73
C GLU A 131 22.83 0.09 -24.22
#